data_AF-C7RL98-F1
#
_entry.id   AF-C7RL98-F1
#
_cell.length_a   1.000
_cell.length_b   1.000
_cell.length_c   1.000
_cell.angle_alpha   90.00
_cell.angle_beta   90.00
_cell.angle_gamma   90.00
#
_symmetry.space_group_name_H-M   'P 1'
#
loop_
_entity.id
_entity.type
_entity.pdbx_description
1 polymer ?
#
loop_
_entity_poly.entity_id
_entity_poly.type
_entity_poly.pdbx_seq_one_letter_code
_entity_poly.pdbx_strand_id
1 'polypeptide(L)'
;MDTKGIDQMLSMLRATSAATGGRLAEAPSAPAAGTDFAQVLENSIAQVNQTQQQAQAMAASFAAGNNTENLHDVMIALQKANISFQEMVQVRNKLVSAYHDVMNMQV
;
A
#
# COMPACT_ATOMS: atom_id res chain seq x y z
N MET A 1 -36.99 -22.88 49.11
CA MET A 1 -35.58 -23.11 48.78
C MET A 1 -35.64 -23.98 47.54
N ASP A 2 -35.43 -23.57 46.28
CA ASP A 2 -34.44 -22.64 45.73
C ASP A 2 -34.79 -22.19 44.29
N THR A 3 -36.07 -21.94 43.97
CA THR A 3 -36.49 -21.60 42.58
C THR A 3 -36.32 -20.13 42.22
N LYS A 4 -36.34 -19.21 43.19
CA LYS A 4 -36.19 -17.76 42.94
C LYS A 4 -34.80 -17.35 42.44
N GLY A 5 -33.75 -18.08 42.83
CA GLY A 5 -32.38 -17.81 42.37
C GLY A 5 -32.12 -18.25 40.93
N ILE A 6 -32.81 -19.31 40.49
CA ILE A 6 -32.69 -19.85 39.12
C ILE A 6 -33.36 -18.88 38.12
N ASP A 7 -34.51 -18.30 38.48
CA ASP A 7 -35.16 -17.25 37.68
C ASP A 7 -34.29 -16.00 37.50
N GLN A 8 -33.58 -15.57 38.56
CA GLN A 8 -32.65 -14.44 38.45
C GLN A 8 -31.45 -14.76 37.57
N MET A 9 -30.94 -15.99 37.63
CA MET A 9 -29.83 -16.43 36.78
C MET A 9 -30.25 -16.56 35.31
N LEU A 10 -31.47 -17.06 35.04
CA LEU A 10 -32.04 -17.12 33.68
C LEU A 10 -32.34 -15.74 33.11
N SER A 11 -32.80 -14.80 33.94
CA SER A 11 -32.99 -13.40 33.55
C SER A 11 -31.66 -12.71 33.25
N MET A 12 -30.62 -12.98 34.03
CA MET A 12 -29.27 -12.47 33.78
C MET A 12 -28.72 -13.02 32.46
N LEU A 13 -28.85 -14.34 32.22
CA LEU A 13 -28.37 -14.98 31.00
C LEU A 13 -29.08 -14.45 29.74
N ARG A 14 -30.38 -14.16 29.85
CA ARG A 14 -31.20 -13.58 28.76
C ARG A 14 -30.91 -12.09 28.53
N ALA A 15 -30.52 -11.35 29.56
CA ALA A 15 -30.02 -9.98 29.41
C ALA A 15 -28.64 -9.94 28.74
N THR A 16 -27.76 -10.92 29.05
CA THR A 16 -26.43 -11.03 28.42
C THR A 16 -26.51 -11.48 26.96
N SER A 17 -27.49 -12.31 26.58
CA SER A 17 -27.72 -12.70 25.17
C SER A 17 -28.35 -11.59 24.34
N ALA A 18 -29.22 -10.75 24.93
CA ALA A 18 -29.74 -9.56 24.26
C ALA A 18 -28.65 -8.48 24.06
N ALA A 19 -27.66 -8.40 24.95
CA ALA A 19 -26.54 -7.46 24.83
C ALA A 19 -25.47 -7.89 23.79
N THR A 20 -25.42 -9.17 23.43
CA THR A 20 -24.50 -9.72 22.42
C THR A 20 -25.13 -9.88 21.03
N GLY A 21 -26.47 -9.94 20.92
CA GLY A 21 -27.19 -10.05 19.65
C GLY A 21 -27.44 -8.74 18.89
N GLY A 22 -27.14 -7.58 19.49
CA GLY A 22 -27.47 -6.25 18.93
C GLY A 22 -26.31 -5.29 18.72
N ARG A 23 -25.06 -5.76 18.86
CA ARG A 23 -23.84 -4.93 18.71
C ARG A 23 -22.99 -5.24 17.48
N LEU A 24 -23.60 -5.84 16.46
CA LEU A 24 -23.20 -5.59 15.08
C LEU A 24 -23.93 -4.34 14.58
N ALA A 25 -23.86 -3.27 15.38
CA ALA A 25 -24.13 -1.94 14.86
C ALA A 25 -22.97 -1.65 13.94
N GLU A 26 -23.26 -1.72 12.64
CA GLU A 26 -22.45 -1.21 11.54
C GLU A 26 -21.81 0.10 12.00
N ALA A 27 -20.53 0.01 12.39
CA ALA A 27 -19.74 1.20 12.62
C ALA A 27 -19.80 1.96 11.29
N PRO A 28 -20.14 3.26 11.28
CA PRO A 28 -20.05 4.02 10.06
C PRO A 28 -18.63 3.85 9.59
N SER A 29 -18.47 3.28 8.39
CA SER A 29 -17.20 3.21 7.69
C SER A 29 -16.72 4.64 7.64
N ALA A 30 -15.81 4.99 8.55
CA ALA A 30 -15.09 6.25 8.45
C ALA A 30 -14.58 6.26 7.01
N PRO A 31 -14.81 7.35 6.24
CA PRO A 31 -14.28 7.40 4.89
C PRO A 31 -12.80 7.11 5.07
N ALA A 32 -12.36 5.99 4.48
CA ALA A 32 -10.96 5.67 4.50
C ALA A 32 -10.29 6.95 4.02
N ALA A 33 -9.50 7.58 4.88
CA ALA A 33 -8.50 8.52 4.44
C ALA A 33 -7.50 7.67 3.65
N GLY A 34 -7.96 7.18 2.51
CA GLY A 34 -7.24 6.33 1.61
C GLY A 34 -6.17 7.22 1.08
N THR A 35 -4.92 6.86 1.36
CA THR A 35 -3.77 7.42 0.68
C THR A 35 -4.13 7.51 -0.80
N ASP A 36 -4.14 8.73 -1.34
CA ASP A 36 -4.51 8.92 -2.73
C ASP A 36 -3.54 8.11 -3.59
N PHE A 37 -4.07 7.06 -4.21
CA PHE A 37 -3.27 6.15 -5.01
C PHE A 37 -2.60 6.91 -6.16
N ALA A 38 -3.25 7.95 -6.69
CA ALA A 38 -2.65 8.82 -7.70
C ALA A 38 -1.41 9.54 -7.15
N GLN A 39 -1.49 10.06 -5.92
CA GLN A 39 -0.35 10.68 -5.25
C GLN A 39 0.79 9.69 -4.98
N VAL A 40 0.48 8.46 -4.54
CA VAL A 40 1.50 7.41 -4.31
C VAL A 40 2.17 7.04 -5.62
N LEU A 41 1.40 6.91 -6.70
CA LEU A 41 1.90 6.62 -8.02
C LEU A 41 2.80 7.75 -8.54
N GLU A 42 2.35 9.01 -8.44
CA GLU A 42 3.12 10.17 -8.84
C GLU A 42 4.46 10.23 -8.10
N ASN A 43 4.43 10.05 -6.77
CA ASN A 43 5.62 10.01 -5.93
C ASN A 43 6.55 8.86 -6.34
N SER A 44 6.01 7.70 -6.69
CA SER A 44 6.80 6.55 -7.14
C SER A 44 7.48 6.81 -8.50
N ILE A 45 6.78 7.45 -9.43
CA ILE A 45 7.31 7.87 -10.73
C ILE A 45 8.47 8.87 -10.52
N ALA A 46 8.26 9.87 -9.66
CA ALA A 46 9.28 10.86 -9.32
C ALA A 46 10.52 10.19 -8.68
N GLN A 47 10.30 9.22 -7.79
CA GLN A 47 11.38 8.48 -7.13
C GLN A 47 12.23 7.67 -8.13
N VAL A 48 11.61 7.03 -9.13
CA VAL A 48 12.34 6.30 -10.18
C VAL A 48 13.17 7.26 -11.02
N ASN A 49 12.60 8.41 -11.41
CA ASN A 49 13.32 9.43 -12.15
C ASN A 49 14.53 9.95 -11.37
N GLN A 50 14.36 10.26 -10.08
CA GLN A 50 15.45 10.67 -9.20
C GLN A 50 16.55 9.61 -9.12
N THR A 51 16.16 8.34 -8.96
CA THR A 51 17.11 7.22 -8.88
C THR A 51 17.92 7.08 -10.17
N GLN A 52 17.28 7.26 -11.33
CA GLN A 52 17.96 7.22 -12.62
C GLN A 52 18.94 8.38 -12.81
N GLN A 53 18.55 9.60 -12.45
CA GLN A 53 19.43 10.77 -12.50
C GLN A 53 20.64 10.60 -11.57
N GLN A 54 20.41 10.11 -10.35
CA GLN A 54 21.48 9.88 -9.39
C GLN A 54 22.48 8.84 -9.91
N ALA A 55 21.99 7.72 -10.46
CA ALA A 55 22.85 6.69 -11.05
C ALA A 55 23.69 7.23 -12.22
N GLN A 56 23.11 8.08 -13.08
CA GLN A 56 23.85 8.76 -14.16
C GLN A 56 24.91 9.72 -13.62
N ALA A 57 24.59 10.50 -12.59
CA ALA A 57 25.52 11.43 -11.96
C ALA A 57 26.71 10.71 -11.31
N MET A 58 26.46 9.58 -10.63
CA MET A 58 27.51 8.74 -10.06
C MET A 58 28.39 8.12 -11.15
N ALA A 59 27.79 7.60 -12.23
CA ALA A 59 28.54 7.06 -13.37
C ALA A 59 29.41 8.13 -14.06
N ALA A 60 28.87 9.33 -14.26
CA ALA A 60 29.61 10.45 -14.85
C ALA A 60 30.75 10.93 -13.95
N SER A 61 30.50 11.03 -12.63
CA SER A 61 31.52 11.44 -11.65
C SER A 61 32.66 10.43 -11.58
N PHE A 62 32.33 9.15 -11.60
CA PHE A 62 33.32 8.07 -11.65
C PHE A 62 34.14 8.10 -12.95
N ALA A 63 33.48 8.27 -14.11
CA ALA A 63 34.17 8.39 -15.41
C ALA A 63 35.08 9.63 -15.49
N ALA A 64 34.77 10.70 -14.75
CA ALA A 64 35.59 11.90 -14.64
C ALA A 64 36.83 11.72 -13.73
N GLY A 65 37.07 10.51 -13.19
CA GLY A 65 38.22 10.21 -12.33
C GLY A 65 38.01 10.62 -10.87
N ASN A 66 36.77 10.91 -10.47
CA ASN A 66 36.42 11.24 -9.09
C ASN A 66 36.27 9.93 -8.30
N ASN A 67 37.39 9.40 -7.79
CA ASN A 67 37.48 8.14 -7.03
C ASN A 67 36.83 8.18 -5.62
N THR A 68 36.01 9.18 -5.33
CA THR A 68 35.35 9.32 -4.02
C THR A 68 34.23 8.28 -3.83
N GLU A 69 33.69 7.74 -4.93
CA GLU A 69 32.71 6.66 -4.94
C GLU A 69 33.36 5.36 -5.44
N ASN A 70 33.16 4.25 -4.74
CA ASN A 70 33.68 2.96 -5.20
C ASN A 70 32.94 2.53 -6.46
N LEU A 71 33.65 1.98 -7.44
CA LEU A 71 33.06 1.40 -8.66
C LEU A 71 31.90 0.43 -8.35
N HIS A 72 31.99 -0.28 -7.23
CA HIS A 72 30.92 -1.15 -6.74
C HIS A 72 29.62 -0.41 -6.45
N ASP A 73 29.67 0.76 -5.82
CA ASP A 73 28.48 1.55 -5.48
C ASP A 73 27.80 2.09 -6.73
N VAL A 74 28.60 2.53 -7.71
CA VAL A 74 28.10 2.96 -9.03
C VAL A 74 27.39 1.81 -9.75
N MET A 75 27.99 0.61 -9.76
CA MET A 75 27.37 -0.57 -10.39
C MET A 75 26.07 -0.97 -9.67
N ILE A 76 26.04 -0.95 -8.34
CA ILE A 76 24.84 -1.26 -7.55
C ILE A 76 23.74 -0.24 -7.85
N ALA A 77 24.07 1.04 -7.91
CA ALA A 77 23.11 2.09 -8.21
C ALA A 77 22.53 1.97 -9.63
N LEU A 78 23.36 1.65 -10.62
CA LEU A 78 22.92 1.38 -11.99
C LEU A 78 21.98 0.16 -12.05
N GLN A 79 22.32 -0.92 -11.35
CA GLN A 79 21.50 -2.12 -11.27
C GLN A 79 20.14 -1.81 -10.63
N LYS A 80 20.14 -1.06 -9.52
CA LYS A 80 18.93 -0.63 -8.81
C LYS A 80 18.05 0.24 -9.70
N ALA A 81 18.63 1.21 -10.40
CA ALA A 81 17.88 2.07 -11.32
C ALA A 81 17.20 1.26 -12.44
N ASN A 82 17.89 0.25 -12.99
CA ASN A 82 17.34 -0.62 -14.03
C ASN A 82 16.17 -1.46 -13.50
N ILE A 83 16.33 -2.10 -12.34
CA ILE A 83 15.26 -2.90 -11.71
C ILE A 83 14.05 -2.02 -11.40
N SER A 84 14.24 -0.86 -10.76
CA SER A 84 13.14 0.07 -10.44
C SER A 84 12.42 0.57 -11.70
N PHE A 85 13.14 0.78 -12.80
CA PHE A 85 12.51 1.13 -14.08
C PHE A 85 11.67 -0.02 -14.64
N GLN A 86 12.17 -1.26 -14.57
CA GLN A 86 11.42 -2.43 -15.03
C GLN A 86 10.12 -2.62 -14.22
N GLU A 87 10.18 -2.44 -12.91
CA GLU A 87 9.00 -2.46 -12.03
C GLU A 87 7.99 -1.38 -12.43
N MET A 88 8.46 -0.15 -12.70
CA MET A 88 7.62 0.95 -13.14
C MET A 88 6.89 0.66 -14.46
N VAL A 89 7.56 -0.01 -15.41
CA VAL A 89 6.93 -0.44 -16.68
C VAL A 89 5.79 -1.42 -16.40
N GLN A 90 5.94 -2.33 -15.45
CA GLN A 90 4.86 -3.24 -15.05
C GLN A 90 3.69 -2.51 -14.41
N VAL A 91 3.97 -1.55 -13.53
CA VAL A 91 2.93 -0.69 -12.93
C VAL A 91 2.17 0.07 -14.02
N ARG A 92 2.88 0.71 -14.95
CA ARG A 92 2.27 1.39 -16.12
C ARG A 92 1.36 0.45 -16.90
N ASN A 93 1.83 -0.75 -17.23
CA ASN A 93 1.05 -1.73 -17.97
C ASN A 93 -0.22 -2.13 -17.18
N LYS A 94 -0.10 -2.36 -15.87
CA LYS A 94 -1.23 -2.72 -15.00
C LYS A 94 -2.27 -1.60 -14.91
N LEU A 95 -1.84 -0.33 -14.90
CA LEU A 95 -2.74 0.82 -14.91
C LEU A 95 -3.50 0.95 -16.23
N VAL A 96 -2.82 0.76 -17.36
CA VAL A 96 -3.46 0.74 -18.67
C VAL A 96 -4.49 -0.39 -18.75
N SER A 97 -4.15 -1.58 -18.26
CA SER A 97 -5.10 -2.69 -18.15
C SER A 97 -6.28 -2.35 -17.24
N ALA A 98 -6.04 -1.76 -16.07
CA ALA A 98 -7.12 -1.37 -15.15
C ALA A 98 -8.07 -0.33 -15.76
N TYR A 99 -7.55 0.63 -16.53
CA TYR A 99 -8.37 1.57 -17.29
C TYR A 99 -9.21 0.85 -18.36
N HIS A 100 -8.60 -0.06 -19.12
CA HIS A 100 -9.32 -0.91 -20.07
C HIS A 100 -10.39 -1.78 -19.39
N ASP A 101 -10.11 -2.35 -18.21
CA ASP A 101 -11.03 -3.20 -17.46
C ASP A 101 -12.26 -2.39 -17.00
N VAL A 102 -12.07 -1.17 -16.48
CA VAL A 102 -13.16 -0.26 -16.11
C VAL A 102 -13.99 0.15 -17.33
N MET A 103 -13.35 0.37 -18.48
CA MET A 103 -14.05 0.72 -19.72
C MET A 103 -14.86 -0.45 -20.30
N ASN A 104 -14.41 -1.69 -20.07
CA ASN A 104 -15.08 -2.91 -20.51
C ASN A 104 -16.06 -3.48 -19.47
N MET A 105 -16.09 -2.94 -18.25
CA MET A 105 -17.19 -3.18 -17.32
C MET A 105 -18.46 -2.60 -17.91
N GLN A 106 -19.31 -3.48 -18.44
CA GLN A 106 -20.65 -3.13 -18.90
C GLN A 106 -21.45 -2.56 -17.73
N VAL A 107 -22.07 -1.39 -17.95
CA VAL A 107 -23.14 -0.85 -17.09
C VAL A 107 -24.35 -1.78 -17.08
#